data_AF-A0A2V8VBU2-F1
#
_entry.id   AF-A0A2V8VBU2-F1
#
_cell.length_a   1.000
_cell.length_b   1.000
_cell.length_c   1.000
_cell.angle_alpha   90.00
_cell.angle_beta   90.00
_cell.angle_gamma   90.00
#
_symmetry.space_group_name_H-M   'P 1'
#
loop_
_entity.id
_entity.type
_entity.pdbx_description
1 polymer ?
#
loop_
_entity_poly.entity_id
_entity_poly.type
_entity_poly.pdbx_seq_one_letter_code
_entity_poly.pdbx_strand_id
1 'polypeptide(L)'
;PCTGNFLWSRDHALENYTLAMMEQEMESANAHTERILGVKPTTFAYPCGEKFVGRGAATISYVPLVAKRFRAGRGFRDEAANDPVFCDFAQLLGVDSDGMSLEEMKKTVLTAAKTGGWLVLAGHEIGKAGNQTTEAAVLEPFLKYANDPANGIWLDTVDTIARYIQTQRGSK
;
A
#
# COMPACT_ATOMS: atom_id res chain seq x y z
N PRO A 1 9.17 9.52 7.09
CA PRO A 1 10.48 8.82 7.02
C PRO A 1 10.58 8.06 5.69
N CYS A 2 11.75 7.89 5.11
CA CYS A 2 12.11 7.05 3.94
C CYS A 2 13.62 6.79 3.99
N THR A 3 14.24 6.18 2.96
CA THR A 3 15.69 6.02 2.92
C THR A 3 16.45 7.34 3.03
N GLY A 4 17.56 7.33 3.76
CA GLY A 4 18.52 8.43 3.84
C GLY A 4 19.25 8.76 2.53
N ASN A 5 19.06 7.94 1.49
CA ASN A 5 19.47 8.27 0.12
C ASN A 5 18.68 9.44 -0.44
N PHE A 6 17.42 9.61 -0.02
CA PHE A 6 16.66 10.82 -0.31
C PHE A 6 17.13 11.93 0.61
N LEU A 7 17.76 12.96 0.02
CA LEU A 7 18.30 14.11 0.76
C LEU A 7 17.25 14.74 1.69
N TRP A 8 16.00 14.85 1.23
CA TRP A 8 14.89 15.41 1.99
C TRP A 8 14.46 14.55 3.19
N SER A 9 14.79 13.26 3.23
CA SER A 9 14.43 12.35 4.32
C SER A 9 15.57 12.10 5.30
N ARG A 10 16.76 12.65 5.07
CA ARG A 10 18.00 12.22 5.76
C ARG A 10 17.93 12.32 7.28
N ASP A 11 17.29 13.36 7.80
CA ASP A 11 17.16 13.57 9.25
C ASP A 11 16.14 12.62 9.88
N HIS A 12 15.26 12.01 9.09
CA HIS A 12 14.22 11.08 9.53
C HIS A 12 14.31 9.77 8.72
N ALA A 13 15.54 9.36 8.43
CA ALA A 13 15.83 8.19 7.61
C ALA A 13 15.45 6.90 8.35
N LEU A 14 14.80 5.95 7.68
CA LEU A 14 14.43 4.66 8.28
C LEU A 14 15.65 3.86 8.74
N GLU A 15 16.77 4.06 8.08
CA GLU A 15 18.09 3.54 8.47
C GLU A 15 18.53 3.96 9.88
N ASN A 16 18.08 5.12 10.36
CA ASN A 16 18.44 5.63 11.68
C ASN A 16 17.37 5.31 12.75
N TYR A 17 16.29 4.63 12.38
CA TYR A 17 15.22 4.26 13.31
C TYR A 17 15.55 2.97 14.05
N THR A 18 14.91 2.80 15.21
CA THR A 18 14.80 1.53 15.94
C THR A 18 13.38 0.99 15.82
N LEU A 19 13.17 -0.29 16.17
CA LEU A 19 11.81 -0.85 16.24
C LEU A 19 10.91 -0.08 17.21
N ALA A 20 11.43 0.35 18.37
CA ALA A 20 10.68 1.11 19.36
C ALA A 20 10.25 2.49 18.83
N MET A 21 11.13 3.19 18.09
CA MET A 21 10.77 4.45 17.43
C MET A 21 9.68 4.26 16.39
N MET A 22 9.79 3.21 15.56
CA MET A 22 8.77 2.90 14.55
C MET A 22 7.42 2.55 15.18
N GLU A 23 7.44 1.77 16.26
CA GLU A 23 6.25 1.42 17.02
C GLU A 23 5.55 2.66 17.60
N GLN A 24 6.31 3.58 18.20
CA GLN A 24 5.80 4.84 18.73
C GLN A 24 5.23 5.74 17.64
N GLU A 25 5.89 5.84 16.48
CA GLU A 25 5.40 6.61 15.32
C GLU A 25 4.06 6.07 14.81
N MET A 26 3.93 4.74 14.66
CA MET A 26 2.67 4.11 14.27
C MET A 26 1.54 4.41 15.25
N GLU A 27 1.80 4.33 16.57
CA GLU A 27 0.82 4.60 17.61
C GLU A 27 0.41 6.08 17.64
N SER A 28 1.38 6.99 17.58
CA SER A 28 1.16 8.43 17.56
C SER A 28 0.37 8.87 16.33
N ALA A 29 0.74 8.38 15.14
CA ALA A 29 0.05 8.66 13.89
C ALA A 29 -1.40 8.16 13.93
N ASN A 30 -1.63 6.92 14.36
CA ASN A 30 -2.99 6.36 14.48
C ASN A 30 -3.85 7.17 15.45
N ALA A 31 -3.33 7.50 16.63
CA ALA A 31 -4.04 8.29 17.62
C ALA A 31 -4.35 9.71 17.11
N HIS A 32 -3.43 10.31 16.35
CA HIS A 32 -3.65 11.60 15.72
C HIS A 32 -4.74 11.51 14.65
N THR A 33 -4.65 10.57 13.70
CA THR A 33 -5.64 10.36 12.64
C THR A 33 -7.03 10.08 13.21
N GLU A 34 -7.15 9.23 14.22
CA GLU A 34 -8.43 8.94 14.86
C GLU A 34 -9.02 10.19 15.54
N ARG A 35 -8.18 11.02 16.18
CA ARG A 35 -8.63 12.28 16.79
C ARG A 35 -9.15 13.28 15.76
N ILE A 36 -8.49 13.43 14.61
CA ILE A 36 -8.85 14.45 13.61
C ILE A 36 -9.93 14.00 12.62
N LEU A 37 -10.01 12.70 12.32
CA LEU A 37 -10.96 12.16 11.33
C LEU A 37 -12.08 11.32 11.95
N GLY A 38 -11.98 10.94 13.22
CA GLY A 38 -12.95 10.06 13.89
C GLY A 38 -12.92 8.61 13.40
N VAL A 39 -11.91 8.22 12.62
CA VAL A 39 -11.75 6.88 12.05
C VAL A 39 -10.40 6.30 12.47
N LYS A 40 -10.43 5.12 13.07
CA LYS A 40 -9.23 4.37 13.42
C LYS A 40 -8.59 3.74 12.17
N PRO A 41 -7.33 4.04 11.84
CA PRO A 41 -6.64 3.39 10.73
C PRO A 41 -6.54 1.87 10.94
N THR A 42 -6.86 1.10 9.91
CA THR A 42 -6.79 -0.38 9.95
C THR A 42 -5.74 -0.95 9.01
N THR A 43 -5.18 -0.14 8.12
CA THR A 43 -4.13 -0.52 7.17
C THR A 43 -2.92 0.39 7.30
N PHE A 44 -1.79 -0.07 6.79
CA PHE A 44 -0.51 0.64 6.82
C PHE A 44 0.06 0.79 5.40
N ALA A 45 0.72 1.93 5.14
CA ALA A 45 1.52 2.13 3.94
C ALA A 45 2.99 2.25 4.35
N TYR A 46 3.83 1.33 3.89
CA TYR A 46 5.26 1.40 4.14
C TYR A 46 5.84 2.67 3.52
N PRO A 47 6.52 3.53 4.30
CA PRO A 47 7.09 4.75 3.74
C PRO A 47 8.12 4.42 2.65
N CYS A 48 7.89 4.95 1.45
CA CYS A 48 8.65 4.60 0.24
C CYS A 48 8.71 3.10 -0.09
N GLY A 49 7.83 2.27 0.49
CA GLY A 49 7.84 0.81 0.33
C GLY A 49 8.85 0.06 1.20
N GLU A 50 9.62 0.75 2.04
CA GLU A 50 10.70 0.15 2.82
C GLU A 50 10.19 -0.58 4.07
N LYS A 51 10.53 -1.87 4.21
CA LYS A 51 10.00 -2.76 5.26
C LYS A 51 10.95 -3.01 6.44
N PHE A 52 11.98 -2.17 6.59
CA PHE A 52 13.05 -2.32 7.58
C PHE A 52 13.47 -1.00 8.23
N VAL A 53 14.10 -1.11 9.40
CA VAL A 53 14.85 -0.04 10.06
C VAL A 53 16.30 -0.48 10.29
N GLY A 54 17.18 0.45 10.64
CA GLY A 54 18.59 0.14 10.88
C GLY A 54 19.41 -0.02 9.60
N ARG A 55 20.71 -0.32 9.75
CA ARG A 55 21.70 -0.36 8.65
C ARG A 55 22.62 -1.56 8.73
N GLY A 56 23.01 -2.07 7.57
CA GLY A 56 24.01 -3.13 7.46
C GLY A 56 23.61 -4.35 8.30
N ALA A 57 24.53 -4.85 9.11
CA ALA A 57 24.28 -5.99 9.99
C ALA A 57 23.19 -5.73 11.06
N ALA A 58 22.85 -4.47 11.32
CA ALA A 58 21.80 -4.08 12.26
C ALA A 58 20.44 -3.81 11.58
N THR A 59 20.28 -4.10 10.28
CA THR A 59 19.00 -3.96 9.59
C THR A 59 18.00 -4.98 10.13
N ILE A 60 16.82 -4.50 10.55
CA ILE A 60 15.76 -5.32 11.14
C ILE A 60 14.44 -5.03 10.44
N SER A 61 13.72 -6.07 10.04
CA SER A 61 12.37 -5.93 9.50
C SER A 61 11.39 -5.45 10.58
N TYR A 62 10.55 -4.48 10.24
CA TYR A 62 9.44 -4.06 11.09
C TYR A 62 8.07 -4.55 10.60
N VAL A 63 8.04 -5.47 9.62
CA VAL A 63 6.82 -6.17 9.21
C VAL A 63 6.08 -6.83 10.39
N PRO A 64 6.77 -7.45 11.36
CA PRO A 64 6.08 -8.00 12.53
C PRO A 64 5.34 -6.96 13.39
N LEU A 65 5.78 -5.69 13.41
CA LEU A 65 5.06 -4.62 14.09
C LEU A 65 3.76 -4.27 13.35
N VAL A 66 3.82 -4.23 12.01
CA VAL A 66 2.65 -3.98 11.16
C VAL A 66 1.64 -5.11 11.31
N ALA A 67 2.08 -6.37 11.26
CA ALA A 67 1.24 -7.55 11.42
C ALA A 67 0.45 -7.58 12.74
N LYS A 68 1.04 -7.06 13.82
CA LYS A 68 0.39 -6.99 15.14
C LYS A 68 -0.68 -5.89 15.26
N ARG A 69 -0.61 -4.85 14.42
CA ARG A 69 -1.37 -3.61 14.60
C ARG A 69 -2.38 -3.32 13.50
N PHE A 70 -2.10 -3.77 12.29
CA PHE A 70 -2.88 -3.47 11.11
C PHE A 70 -3.37 -4.76 10.46
N ARG A 71 -4.55 -4.69 9.85
CA ARG A 71 -5.11 -5.77 9.05
C ARG A 71 -4.25 -6.07 7.84
N ALA A 72 -3.74 -5.02 7.21
CA ALA A 72 -2.90 -5.10 6.03
C ALA A 72 -1.87 -3.97 5.96
N GLY A 73 -0.71 -4.24 5.38
CA GLY A 73 0.33 -3.26 5.07
C GLY A 73 0.71 -3.36 3.59
N ARG A 74 0.77 -2.24 2.87
CA ARG A 74 1.14 -2.20 1.43
C ARG A 74 2.53 -1.59 1.21
N GLY A 75 3.30 -2.19 0.31
CA GLY A 75 4.55 -1.66 -0.24
C GLY A 75 4.32 -0.63 -1.36
N PHE A 76 5.38 -0.22 -2.04
CA PHE A 76 5.31 0.76 -3.12
C PHE A 76 6.30 0.39 -4.22
N ARG A 77 5.90 0.57 -5.49
CA ARG A 77 6.66 0.16 -6.67
C ARG A 77 7.04 -1.32 -6.67
N ASP A 78 6.19 -2.16 -6.08
CA ASP A 78 6.28 -3.60 -6.25
C ASP A 78 5.80 -4.00 -7.67
N GLU A 79 6.23 -5.16 -8.16
CA GLU A 79 6.12 -5.51 -9.59
C GLU A 79 4.88 -6.34 -9.96
N ALA A 80 4.07 -6.77 -8.99
CA ALA A 80 3.04 -7.78 -9.23
C ALA A 80 1.78 -7.60 -8.38
N ALA A 81 0.72 -8.29 -8.80
CA ALA A 81 -0.49 -8.48 -8.00
C ALA A 81 -0.24 -9.44 -6.83
N ASN A 82 -1.10 -9.36 -5.83
CA ASN A 82 -1.07 -10.24 -4.68
C ASN A 82 -1.88 -11.51 -4.96
N ASP A 83 -1.31 -12.67 -4.64
CA ASP A 83 -2.03 -13.95 -4.68
C ASP A 83 -2.98 -14.05 -3.47
N PRO A 84 -4.32 -14.12 -3.67
CA PRO A 84 -5.28 -14.19 -2.58
C PRO A 84 -5.21 -15.48 -1.78
N VAL A 85 -4.46 -16.51 -2.18
CA VAL A 85 -4.23 -17.74 -1.40
C VAL A 85 -2.92 -17.66 -0.60
N PHE A 86 -1.89 -17.00 -1.13
CA PHE A 86 -0.55 -17.01 -0.54
C PHE A 86 -0.11 -15.72 0.16
N CYS A 87 -0.53 -14.54 -0.32
CA CYS A 87 0.07 -13.26 0.10
C CYS A 87 0.12 -13.06 1.62
N ASP A 88 1.17 -12.40 2.10
CA ASP A 88 1.27 -11.92 3.48
C ASP A 88 0.61 -10.55 3.59
N PHE A 89 -0.50 -10.48 4.34
CA PHE A 89 -1.26 -9.26 4.51
C PHE A 89 -0.44 -8.15 5.17
N ALA A 90 0.55 -8.47 5.99
CA ALA A 90 1.36 -7.45 6.63
C ALA A 90 2.28 -6.73 5.64
N GLN A 91 2.52 -7.26 4.44
CA GLN A 91 3.50 -6.72 3.49
C GLN A 91 3.10 -6.94 2.02
N LEU A 92 1.83 -6.69 1.72
CA LEU A 92 1.26 -6.74 0.38
C LEU A 92 2.08 -5.91 -0.61
N LEU A 93 2.09 -6.37 -1.87
CA LEU A 93 2.66 -5.64 -2.99
C LEU A 93 1.76 -4.45 -3.33
N GLY A 94 2.37 -3.27 -3.50
CA GLY A 94 1.71 -2.05 -3.99
C GLY A 94 2.34 -1.59 -5.30
N VAL A 95 1.53 -1.51 -6.35
CA VAL A 95 1.96 -1.12 -7.70
C VAL A 95 1.73 0.37 -7.88
N ASP A 96 2.77 1.05 -8.35
CA ASP A 96 2.75 2.50 -8.58
C ASP A 96 1.70 2.88 -9.63
N SER A 97 0.84 3.84 -9.31
CA SER A 97 -0.19 4.35 -10.23
C SER A 97 0.16 5.72 -10.81
N ASP A 98 1.22 6.37 -10.32
CA ASP A 98 1.58 7.71 -10.74
C ASP A 98 2.11 7.70 -12.18
N GLY A 99 1.63 8.64 -12.99
CA GLY A 99 1.99 8.75 -14.41
C GLY A 99 1.53 7.61 -15.31
N MET A 100 0.78 6.61 -14.80
CA MET A 100 0.18 5.58 -15.65
C MET A 100 -0.86 6.18 -16.59
N SER A 101 -0.84 5.76 -17.85
CA SER A 101 -1.95 5.97 -18.77
C SER A 101 -3.15 5.07 -18.44
N LEU A 102 -4.32 5.41 -18.98
CA LEU A 102 -5.54 4.60 -18.81
C LEU A 102 -5.34 3.15 -19.27
N GLU A 103 -4.64 2.98 -20.39
CA GLU A 103 -4.40 1.66 -20.97
C GLU A 103 -3.40 0.84 -20.15
N GLU A 104 -2.40 1.48 -19.52
CA GLU A 104 -1.49 0.81 -18.59
C GLU A 104 -2.20 0.38 -17.31
N MET A 105 -3.06 1.22 -16.72
CA MET A 105 -3.86 0.85 -15.55
C MET A 105 -4.76 -0.35 -15.85
N LYS A 106 -5.50 -0.30 -16.97
CA LYS A 106 -6.35 -1.42 -17.42
C LYS A 106 -5.53 -2.69 -17.64
N LYS A 107 -4.40 -2.60 -18.36
CA LYS A 107 -3.53 -3.74 -18.63
C LYS A 107 -3.03 -4.38 -17.34
N THR A 108 -2.67 -3.57 -16.35
CA THR A 108 -2.19 -4.06 -15.05
C THR A 108 -3.27 -4.82 -14.30
N VAL A 109 -4.50 -4.28 -14.21
CA VAL A 109 -5.63 -4.98 -13.57
C VAL A 109 -6.03 -6.23 -14.34
N LEU A 110 -6.12 -6.18 -15.67
CA LEU A 110 -6.46 -7.35 -16.48
C LEU A 110 -5.39 -8.46 -16.38
N THR A 111 -4.13 -8.09 -16.19
CA THR A 111 -3.06 -9.06 -15.94
C THR A 111 -3.22 -9.74 -14.59
N ALA A 112 -3.57 -8.98 -13.53
CA ALA A 112 -3.90 -9.55 -12.22
C ALA A 112 -5.13 -10.48 -12.30
N ALA A 113 -6.17 -10.06 -13.02
CA ALA A 113 -7.41 -10.83 -13.16
C ALA A 113 -7.18 -12.19 -13.83
N LYS A 114 -6.27 -12.29 -14.80
CA LYS A 114 -5.93 -13.56 -15.48
C LYS A 114 -5.44 -14.66 -14.53
N THR A 115 -4.84 -14.28 -13.40
CA THR A 115 -4.35 -15.22 -12.38
C THR A 115 -5.23 -15.26 -11.15
N GLY A 116 -6.37 -14.56 -11.14
CA GLY A 116 -7.21 -14.40 -9.95
C GLY A 116 -6.55 -13.56 -8.85
N GLY A 117 -5.49 -12.80 -9.17
CA GLY A 117 -4.79 -11.94 -8.24
C GLY A 117 -5.56 -10.65 -7.93
N TRP A 118 -5.18 -9.99 -6.84
CA TRP A 118 -5.71 -8.67 -6.48
C TRP A 118 -4.59 -7.62 -6.43
N LEU A 119 -4.89 -6.45 -6.98
CA LEU A 119 -3.91 -5.38 -7.18
C LEU A 119 -4.16 -4.26 -6.18
N VAL A 120 -3.10 -3.78 -5.53
CA VAL A 120 -3.14 -2.53 -4.76
C VAL A 120 -2.45 -1.45 -5.59
N LEU A 121 -3.22 -0.51 -6.13
CA LEU A 121 -2.66 0.68 -6.79
C LEU A 121 -2.23 1.71 -5.75
N ALA A 122 -1.08 2.32 -5.97
CA ALA A 122 -0.39 3.18 -5.03
C ALA A 122 0.11 4.45 -5.71
N GLY A 123 -0.51 5.59 -5.41
CA GLY A 123 -0.03 6.91 -5.86
C GLY A 123 0.31 7.82 -4.69
N HIS A 124 1.01 8.92 -4.95
CA HIS A 124 1.32 9.95 -3.95
C HIS A 124 0.24 11.03 -3.87
N GLU A 125 -0.35 11.39 -5.01
CA GLU A 125 -1.37 12.43 -5.14
C GLU A 125 -2.37 12.08 -6.25
N ILE A 126 -3.58 12.63 -6.17
CA ILE A 126 -4.58 12.58 -7.23
C ILE A 126 -4.86 14.01 -7.70
N GLY A 127 -4.64 14.28 -8.99
CA GLY A 127 -4.85 15.64 -9.50
C GLY A 127 -4.48 15.84 -10.96
N LYS A 128 -4.04 17.05 -11.28
CA LYS A 128 -3.51 17.37 -12.62
C LYS A 128 -2.16 16.68 -12.84
N ALA A 129 -1.82 16.45 -14.11
CA ALA A 129 -0.51 15.94 -14.52
C ALA A 129 0.63 16.62 -13.77
N GLY A 130 1.53 15.82 -13.21
CA GLY A 130 2.59 16.29 -12.33
C GLY A 130 3.51 15.15 -11.90
N ASN A 131 4.61 15.52 -11.23
CA ASN A 131 5.53 14.55 -10.67
C ASN A 131 4.86 13.80 -9.53
N GLN A 132 4.92 12.47 -9.55
CA GLN A 132 4.30 11.60 -8.55
C GLN A 132 2.80 11.89 -8.38
N THR A 133 2.09 11.94 -9.51
CA THR A 133 0.64 12.16 -9.51
C THR A 133 -0.07 11.08 -10.32
N THR A 134 -1.08 10.50 -9.70
CA THR A 134 -2.09 9.71 -10.37
C THR A 134 -3.11 10.68 -10.97
N GLU A 135 -3.06 10.88 -12.28
CA GLU A 135 -3.84 11.91 -12.94
C GLU A 135 -5.35 11.65 -12.84
N ALA A 136 -6.12 12.62 -12.33
CA ALA A 136 -7.57 12.51 -12.22
C ALA A 136 -8.24 12.24 -13.58
N ALA A 137 -7.72 12.85 -14.65
CA ALA A 137 -8.19 12.65 -16.03
C ALA A 137 -8.00 11.20 -16.54
N VAL A 138 -7.10 10.42 -15.92
CA VAL A 138 -6.89 9.00 -16.18
C VAL A 138 -7.65 8.13 -15.17
N LEU A 139 -7.60 8.50 -13.90
CA LEU A 139 -8.21 7.74 -12.81
C LEU A 139 -9.74 7.70 -12.94
N GLU A 140 -10.40 8.81 -13.27
CA GLU A 140 -11.86 8.86 -13.44
C GLU A 140 -12.40 7.87 -14.49
N PRO A 141 -11.91 7.84 -15.76
CA PRO A 141 -12.37 6.86 -16.72
C PRO A 141 -11.95 5.43 -16.36
N PHE A 142 -10.82 5.24 -15.68
CA PHE A 142 -10.43 3.93 -15.15
C PHE A 142 -11.42 3.43 -14.09
N LEU A 143 -11.83 4.27 -13.13
CA LEU A 143 -12.81 3.92 -12.11
C LEU A 143 -14.17 3.59 -12.74
N LYS A 144 -14.61 4.34 -13.77
CA LYS A 144 -15.82 4.00 -14.53
C LYS A 144 -15.73 2.62 -15.19
N TYR A 145 -14.59 2.31 -15.80
CA TYR A 145 -14.33 0.99 -16.38
C TYR A 145 -14.33 -0.12 -15.31
N ALA A 146 -13.60 0.05 -14.21
CA ALA A 146 -13.49 -0.94 -13.15
C ALA A 146 -14.80 -1.18 -12.38
N ASN A 147 -15.67 -0.16 -12.29
CA ASN A 147 -16.95 -0.25 -11.60
C ASN A 147 -18.10 -0.80 -12.47
N ASP A 148 -17.87 -1.00 -13.78
CA ASP A 148 -18.84 -1.66 -14.65
C ASP A 148 -18.80 -3.19 -14.41
N PRO A 149 -19.89 -3.80 -13.91
CA PRO A 149 -19.93 -5.24 -13.63
C PRO A 149 -19.62 -6.12 -14.84
N ALA A 150 -19.85 -5.63 -16.06
CA ALA A 150 -19.53 -6.35 -17.29
C ALA A 150 -18.01 -6.63 -17.44
N ASN A 151 -17.16 -5.86 -16.76
CA ASN A 151 -15.71 -6.06 -16.77
C ASN A 151 -15.22 -7.05 -15.70
N GLY A 152 -16.08 -7.49 -14.78
CA GLY A 152 -15.74 -8.53 -13.79
C GLY A 152 -14.64 -8.14 -12.80
N ILE A 153 -14.45 -6.83 -12.57
CA ILE A 153 -13.45 -6.30 -11.63
C ILE A 153 -14.18 -5.94 -10.32
N TRP A 154 -13.64 -6.40 -9.20
CA TRP A 154 -14.06 -5.92 -7.89
C TRP A 154 -13.12 -4.82 -7.42
N LEU A 155 -13.60 -3.59 -7.46
CA LEU A 155 -12.90 -2.42 -6.96
C LEU A 155 -13.40 -2.09 -5.53
N ASP A 156 -12.47 -2.00 -4.59
CA ASP A 156 -12.77 -1.61 -3.20
C ASP A 156 -11.49 -1.14 -2.49
N THR A 157 -11.61 -0.80 -1.20
CA THR A 157 -10.48 -0.45 -0.35
C THR A 157 -9.63 -1.68 -0.03
N VAL A 158 -8.34 -1.44 0.28
CA VAL A 158 -7.42 -2.50 0.74
C VAL A 158 -7.96 -3.22 1.97
N ASP A 159 -8.60 -2.52 2.91
CA ASP A 159 -9.17 -3.13 4.12
C ASP A 159 -10.34 -4.07 3.79
N THR A 160 -11.25 -3.65 2.91
CA THR A 160 -12.40 -4.47 2.51
C THR A 160 -11.95 -5.77 1.84
N ILE A 161 -11.05 -5.67 0.85
CA ILE A 161 -10.57 -6.84 0.10
C ILE A 161 -9.74 -7.74 1.03
N ALA A 162 -8.85 -7.17 1.84
CA ALA A 162 -8.07 -7.95 2.81
C ALA A 162 -8.96 -8.72 3.78
N ARG A 163 -10.00 -8.06 4.34
CA ARG A 163 -10.97 -8.69 5.23
C ARG A 163 -11.71 -9.83 4.56
N TYR A 164 -12.15 -9.65 3.32
CA TYR A 164 -12.81 -10.70 2.57
C TYR A 164 -11.88 -11.90 2.37
N ILE A 165 -10.67 -11.69 1.86
CA ILE A 165 -9.73 -12.78 1.59
C ILE A 165 -9.35 -13.51 2.89
N GLN A 166 -9.08 -12.78 3.98
CA GLN A 166 -8.81 -13.39 5.30
C GLN A 166 -9.97 -14.26 5.78
N THR A 167 -11.22 -13.82 5.56
CA THR A 167 -12.42 -14.59 5.89
C THR A 167 -12.51 -15.86 5.06
N GLN A 168 -12.24 -15.78 3.74
CA GLN A 168 -12.26 -16.94 2.85
C GLN A 168 -11.13 -17.94 3.13
N ARG A 169 -9.95 -17.49 3.57
CA ARG A 169 -8.84 -18.37 3.97
C ARG A 169 -9.12 -19.13 5.26
N GLY A 170 -10.05 -18.64 6.09
CA GLY A 170 -10.28 -19.14 7.44
C GLY A 170 -9.17 -18.75 8.42
N SER A 171 -9.49 -18.71 9.71
CA SER A 171 -8.49 -18.56 10.77
C SER A 171 -7.64 -19.83 10.81
N LYS A 172 -6.35 -19.73 10.51
CA LYS A 172 -5.39 -20.75 10.95
C LYS A 172 -5.05 -20.53 12.41
#